data_AF-A0A8C4SXM8-F1
#
_entry.id   AF-A0A8C4SXM8-F1
#
_cell.length_a   1.000
_cell.length_b   1.000
_cell.length_c   1.000
_cell.angle_alpha   90.00
_cell.angle_beta   90.00
_cell.angle_gamma   90.00
#
_symmetry.space_group_name_H-M   'P 1'
#
loop_
_entity.id
_entity.type
_entity.pdbx_description
1 polymer ?
#
loop_
_entity_poly.entity_id
_entity_poly.type
_entity_poly.pdbx_seq_one_letter_code
_entity_poly.pdbx_strand_id
1 'polypeptide(L)'
;YPTVRTEWLDRLVILEQFNPSLKNFVTMGKQYEKALTGVTLAAKGYFDALVKLGELASDSQGSKELGDTLFQMAEVHRQIQVQLEDMVSATRSSTMRMDLLPFA
;
A
#
# COMPACT_ATOMS: atom_id res chain seq x y z
N TYR A 1 -7.65 -45.21 -1.84
CA TYR A 1 -8.35 -44.49 -2.90
C TYR A 1 -9.30 -43.50 -2.25
N PRO A 2 -9.10 -42.18 -2.39
CA PRO A 2 -10.14 -41.24 -2.01
C PRO A 2 -11.41 -41.57 -2.81
N THR A 3 -12.54 -41.68 -2.13
CA THR A 3 -13.83 -42.00 -2.74
C THR A 3 -14.35 -40.75 -3.45
N VAL A 4 -15.02 -40.92 -4.59
CA VAL A 4 -15.64 -39.84 -5.39
C VAL A 4 -16.41 -38.81 -4.53
N ARG A 5 -16.99 -39.25 -3.40
CA ARG A 5 -17.66 -38.42 -2.39
C ARG A 5 -16.76 -37.36 -1.75
N THR A 6 -15.50 -37.66 -1.43
CA THR A 6 -14.59 -36.67 -0.84
C THR A 6 -14.19 -35.60 -1.86
N GLU A 7 -14.00 -35.97 -3.13
CA GLU A 7 -13.72 -35.01 -4.20
C GLU A 7 -14.89 -34.03 -4.45
N TRP A 8 -16.15 -34.49 -4.33
CA TRP A 8 -17.31 -33.61 -4.43
C TRP A 8 -17.45 -32.65 -3.25
N LEU A 9 -17.15 -33.13 -2.03
CA LEU A 9 -17.16 -32.28 -0.83
C LEU A 9 -16.07 -31.21 -0.91
N ASP A 10 -14.87 -31.57 -1.37
CA ASP A 10 -13.79 -30.61 -1.58
C ASP A 10 -14.18 -29.55 -2.63
N ARG A 11 -14.85 -29.95 -3.72
CA ARG A 11 -15.37 -28.99 -4.71
C ARG A 11 -16.43 -28.05 -4.13
N LEU A 12 -17.35 -28.55 -3.32
CA LEU A 12 -18.36 -27.73 -2.64
C LEU A 12 -17.71 -26.71 -1.69
N VAL A 13 -16.69 -27.13 -0.93
CA VAL A 13 -15.94 -26.22 -0.03
C VAL A 13 -15.24 -25.11 -0.82
N ILE A 14 -14.63 -25.43 -1.96
CA ILE A 14 -13.98 -24.42 -2.82
C ILE A 14 -15.02 -23.44 -3.37
N LEU A 15 -16.10 -23.94 -3.97
CA LEU A 15 -17.10 -23.13 -4.64
C LEU A 15 -17.92 -22.25 -3.67
N GLU A 16 -18.30 -22.79 -2.52
CA GLU A 16 -19.25 -22.14 -1.60
C GLU A 16 -18.60 -21.39 -0.45
N GLN A 17 -17.38 -21.75 -0.04
CA GLN A 17 -16.68 -21.05 1.05
C GLN A 17 -15.43 -20.31 0.56
N PHE A 18 -14.51 -21.00 -0.10
CA PHE A 18 -13.24 -20.39 -0.48
C PHE A 18 -13.43 -19.26 -1.50
N ASN A 19 -14.20 -19.49 -2.56
CA ASN A 19 -14.38 -18.52 -3.64
C ASN A 19 -15.05 -17.21 -3.15
N PRO A 20 -16.15 -17.24 -2.36
CA PRO A 20 -16.71 -16.02 -1.75
C PRO A 20 -15.75 -15.31 -0.78
N SER A 21 -15.04 -16.07 0.07
CA SER A 21 -14.04 -15.50 0.98
C SER A 21 -12.88 -14.85 0.23
N LEU A 22 -12.43 -15.43 -0.89
CA LEU A 22 -11.39 -14.88 -1.74
C LEU A 22 -11.83 -13.56 -2.38
N LYS A 23 -13.06 -13.49 -2.91
CA LYS A 23 -13.63 -12.24 -3.45
C LYS A 23 -13.71 -11.15 -2.39
N ASN A 24 -14.10 -11.50 -1.17
CA ASN A 24 -14.10 -10.56 -0.06
C ASN A 24 -12.67 -10.08 0.27
N PHE A 25 -11.72 -11.00 0.34
CA PHE A 25 -10.31 -10.68 0.57
C PHE A 25 -9.74 -9.74 -0.51
N VAL A 26 -10.02 -9.98 -1.79
CA VAL A 26 -9.65 -9.08 -2.89
C VAL A 26 -10.28 -7.71 -2.72
N THR A 27 -11.55 -7.65 -2.31
CA THR A 27 -12.24 -6.37 -2.01
C THR A 27 -11.55 -5.62 -0.88
N MET A 28 -11.15 -6.31 0.19
CA MET A 28 -10.37 -5.73 1.29
C MET A 28 -8.98 -5.27 0.82
N GLY A 29 -8.32 -6.01 -0.09
CA GLY A 29 -7.07 -5.60 -0.72
C GLY A 29 -7.19 -4.29 -1.50
N LYS A 30 -8.27 -4.10 -2.26
CA LYS A 30 -8.57 -2.84 -2.97
C LYS A 30 -8.83 -1.68 -2.01
N GLN A 31 -9.51 -1.93 -0.90
CA GLN A 31 -9.71 -0.93 0.15
C GLN A 31 -8.39 -0.53 0.83
N TYR A 32 -7.53 -1.50 1.09
CA TYR A 32 -6.20 -1.27 1.65
C TYR A 32 -5.32 -0.43 0.71
N GLU A 33 -5.32 -0.74 -0.58
CA GLU A 33 -4.63 0.06 -1.61
C GLU A 33 -5.09 1.52 -1.60
N LYS A 34 -6.41 1.75 -1.52
CA LYS A 34 -6.99 3.09 -1.46
C LYS A 34 -6.59 3.83 -0.18
N ALA A 35 -6.56 3.14 0.96
CA ALA A 35 -6.11 3.72 2.22
C ALA A 35 -4.63 4.14 2.16
N LEU A 36 -3.75 3.27 1.66
CA LEU A 36 -2.33 3.60 1.44
C LEU A 36 -2.16 4.82 0.52
N THR A 37 -2.93 4.87 -0.58
CA THR A 37 -2.94 6.03 -1.50
C THR A 37 -3.38 7.32 -0.79
N GLY A 38 -4.38 7.24 0.08
CA GLY A 38 -4.85 8.36 0.90
C GLY A 38 -3.78 8.89 1.86
N VAL A 39 -3.02 7.98 2.48
CA VAL A 39 -1.89 8.34 3.36
C VAL A 39 -0.80 9.06 2.58
N THR A 40 -0.40 8.56 1.41
CA THR A 40 0.60 9.23 0.55
C THR A 40 0.17 10.63 0.10
N LEU A 41 -1.13 10.85 -0.14
CA LEU A 41 -1.68 12.16 -0.49
C LEU A 41 -1.65 13.14 0.69
N ALA A 42 -2.06 12.70 1.87
CA ALA A 42 -2.00 13.51 3.08
C ALA A 42 -0.55 13.86 3.46
N ALA A 43 0.36 12.90 3.31
CA ALA A 43 1.78 13.08 3.57
C ALA A 43 2.41 14.11 2.64
N LYS A 44 2.01 14.16 1.36
CA LYS A 44 2.50 15.17 0.39
C LYS A 44 2.34 16.60 0.89
N GLY A 45 1.17 16.97 1.42
CA GLY A 45 0.94 18.33 1.93
C GLY A 45 1.83 18.67 3.15
N TYR A 46 2.10 17.68 4.00
CA TYR A 46 3.05 17.83 5.10
C TYR A 46 4.49 18.03 4.60
N PHE A 47 4.92 17.29 3.56
CA PHE A 47 6.25 17.45 2.97
C PHE A 47 6.43 18.77 2.24
N ASP A 48 5.44 19.21 1.47
CA ASP A 48 5.50 20.50 0.77
C ASP A 48 5.71 21.65 1.77
N ALA A 49 5.04 21.60 2.93
CA ALA A 49 5.24 22.57 4.00
C ALA A 49 6.62 22.44 4.66
N LEU A 50 7.11 21.22 4.87
CA LEU A 50 8.39 20.94 5.50
C LEU A 50 9.57 21.37 4.63
N VAL A 51 9.53 21.13 3.31
CA VAL A 51 10.53 21.60 2.35
C VAL A 51 10.57 23.12 2.33
N LYS A 52 9.41 23.78 2.26
CA LYS A 52 9.34 25.25 2.27
C LYS A 52 9.93 25.85 3.55
N LEU A 53 9.71 25.21 4.71
CA LEU A 53 10.35 25.61 5.97
C LEU A 53 11.86 25.38 5.95
N GLY A 54 12.32 24.27 5.35
CA GLY A 54 13.74 23.96 5.17
C GLY A 54 14.46 25.00 4.31
N GLU A 55 13.85 25.44 3.21
CA GLU A 55 14.36 26.51 2.34
C GLU A 55 14.51 27.84 3.10
N LEU A 56 13.46 28.26 3.83
CA LEU A 56 13.49 29.49 4.64
C LEU A 56 14.56 29.43 5.75
N ALA A 57 14.76 28.28 6.36
CA ALA A 57 15.79 28.08 7.39
C ALA A 57 17.20 28.02 6.80
N SER A 58 17.37 27.51 5.58
CA SER A 58 18.66 27.43 4.88
C SER A 58 19.15 28.81 4.41
N ASP A 59 18.23 29.70 4.02
CA ASP A 59 18.52 31.09 3.66
C ASP A 59 18.85 31.99 4.88
N SER A 60 18.58 31.50 6.09
CA SER A 60 18.89 32.20 7.34
C SER A 60 20.36 32.03 7.74
N GLN A 61 21.03 33.16 8.02
CA GLN A 61 22.42 33.20 8.47
C GLN A 61 22.66 32.53 9.84
N GLY A 62 21.59 32.26 10.62
CA GLY A 62 21.65 31.66 11.96
C GLY A 62 20.88 30.35 12.12
N SER A 63 20.24 29.83 11.07
CA SER A 63 19.36 28.64 11.16
C SER A 63 19.71 27.54 10.15
N LYS A 64 20.91 27.60 9.56
CA LYS A 64 21.36 26.66 8.53
C LYS A 64 21.28 25.19 8.96
N GLU A 65 21.72 24.87 10.17
CA GLU A 65 21.65 23.50 10.73
C GLU A 65 20.20 23.01 10.92
N LEU A 66 19.26 23.93 11.19
CA LEU A 66 17.84 23.61 11.26
C LEU A 66 17.28 23.31 9.87
N GLY A 67 17.72 24.07 8.85
CA GLY A 67 17.43 23.77 7.44
C GLY A 67 17.91 22.37 7.06
N ASP A 68 19.15 22.02 7.40
CA ASP A 68 19.71 20.69 7.12
C ASP A 68 18.91 19.57 7.83
N THR A 69 18.48 19.79 9.07
CA THR A 69 17.63 18.84 9.81
C THR A 69 16.27 18.65 9.13
N LEU A 70 15.65 19.74 8.66
CA LEU A 70 14.38 19.70 7.93
C LEU A 70 14.56 18.97 6.59
N PHE A 71 15.66 19.17 5.87
CA PHE A 71 15.94 18.42 4.64
C PHE A 71 16.17 16.94 4.91
N GLN A 72 16.87 16.58 5.99
CA GLN A 72 17.01 15.18 6.39
C GLN A 72 15.65 14.53 6.71
N MET A 73 14.78 15.26 7.41
CA MET A 73 13.41 14.80 7.64
C MET A 73 12.65 14.61 6.32
N ALA A 74 12.76 15.56 5.38
CA ALA A 74 12.13 15.45 4.05
C ALA A 74 12.62 14.20 3.31
N GLU A 75 13.92 13.91 3.36
CA GLU A 75 14.50 12.76 2.66
C GLU A 75 14.09 11.42 3.26
N VAL A 76 14.09 11.29 4.60
CA VAL A 76 13.56 10.09 5.29
C VAL A 76 12.12 9.83 4.87
N HIS A 77 11.32 10.89 4.85
CA HIS A 77 9.93 10.81 4.45
C HIS A 77 9.75 10.49 2.96
N ARG A 78 10.60 11.01 2.07
CA ARG A 78 10.62 10.66 0.65
C ARG A 78 10.90 9.17 0.45
N GLN A 79 11.83 8.59 1.23
CA GLN A 79 12.13 7.16 1.17
C GLN A 79 10.94 6.31 1.63
N ILE A 80 10.26 6.71 2.71
CA ILE A 80 9.03 6.04 3.16
C ILE A 80 7.94 6.12 2.09
N GLN A 81 7.78 7.26 1.42
CA GLN A 81 6.82 7.45 0.33
C GLN A 81 7.10 6.48 -0.83
N VAL A 82 8.35 6.37 -1.28
CA VAL A 82 8.75 5.44 -2.34
C VAL A 82 8.46 3.99 -1.93
N GLN A 83 8.80 3.61 -0.70
CA GLN A 83 8.48 2.28 -0.18
C GLN A 83 6.96 2.02 -0.14
N LEU A 84 6.16 3.03 0.19
CA LEU A 84 4.70 2.92 0.17
C LEU A 84 4.17 2.75 -1.25
N GLU A 85 4.69 3.49 -2.23
CA GLU A 85 4.33 3.38 -3.64
C GLU A 85 4.65 1.98 -4.18
N ASP A 86 5.82 1.43 -3.85
CA ASP A 86 6.20 0.07 -4.18
C ASP A 86 5.24 -0.95 -3.55
N MET A 87 4.89 -0.76 -2.27
CA MET A 87 3.93 -1.62 -1.57
C MET A 87 2.53 -1.56 -2.20
N VAL A 88 2.06 -0.38 -2.59
CA VAL A 88 0.79 -0.18 -3.31
C VAL A 88 0.82 -0.90 -4.65
N SER A 89 1.91 -0.76 -5.41
CA SER A 89 2.07 -1.42 -6.71
C SER A 89 2.06 -2.95 -6.60
N ALA A 90 2.73 -3.50 -5.58
CA ALA A 90 2.78 -4.92 -5.29
C ALA A 90 1.42 -5.47 -4.84
N THR A 91 0.71 -4.72 -3.99
CA THR A 91 -0.66 -5.04 -3.54
C THR A 91 -1.63 -5.06 -4.71
N ARG A 92 -1.56 -4.05 -5.60
CA ARG A 92 -2.37 -3.97 -6.81
C ARG A 92 -2.12 -5.15 -7.75
N SER A 93 -0.85 -5.46 -8.02
CA SER A 93 -0.47 -6.61 -8.87
C SER A 93 -0.94 -7.94 -8.29
N SER A 94 -0.79 -8.14 -6.98
CA SER A 94 -1.22 -9.36 -6.30
C SER A 94 -2.74 -9.52 -6.35
N THR A 95 -3.47 -8.43 -6.09
CA THR A 95 -4.93 -8.39 -6.16
C THR A 95 -5.44 -8.69 -7.58
N MET A 96 -4.81 -8.10 -8.61
CA MET A 96 -5.17 -8.35 -10.01
C MET A 96 -4.93 -9.80 -10.43
N ARG A 97 -3.84 -10.42 -9.95
CA ARG A 97 -3.59 -11.86 -10.18
C ARG A 97 -4.67 -12.73 -9.55
N MET A 98 -5.14 -12.37 -8.35
CA MET A 98 -6.22 -13.11 -7.67
C MET A 98 -7.57 -12.97 -8.38
N ASP A 99 -7.86 -11.81 -8.97
CA ASP A 99 -9.07 -11.60 -9.79
C ASP A 99 -9.07 -12.42 -11.09
N LEU A 100 -7.90 -12.77 -11.63
CA LEU A 100 -7.73 -13.52 -12.88
C LEU A 100 -7.64 -15.04 -12.70
N LEU A 101 -7.62 -15.55 -11.46
CA LEU A 101 -7.63 -16.99 -11.23
C LEU A 101 -9.00 -17.55 -11.68
N PRO A 102 -9.03 -18.53 -12.60
CA PRO A 102 -10.27 -19.21 -12.92
C PRO A 102 -10.75 -19.90 -11.64
N PHE A 103 -11.82 -19.34 -11.06
CA PHE A 103 -12.53 -19.97 -9.95
C PHE A 103 -13.06 -21.32 -10.47
N ALA A 104 -12.35 -22.39 -10.13
CA ALA A 104 -12.70 -23.78 -10.47
C ALA A 104 -13.95 -24.23 -9.72
#